data_AF-A0A412L1A0-F1
#
_entry.id   AF-A0A412L1A0-F1
#
_cell.length_a   1.000
_cell.length_b   1.000
_cell.length_c   1.000
_cell.angle_alpha   90.00
_cell.angle_beta   90.00
_cell.angle_gamma   90.00
#
_symmetry.space_group_name_H-M   'P 1'
#
loop_
_entity.id
_entity.type
_entity.pdbx_description
1 polymer ?
#
loop_
_entity_poly.entity_id
_entity_poly.type
_entity_poly.pdbx_seq_one_letter_code
_entity_poly.pdbx_strand_id
1 'polypeptide(L)'
;MTRTGGNMEKYDVQVENKTYSVEIEKTSNMHQNDKTAEDIAKDAFLSEYDHCVQRAEKLDNKVYILLTVCAFLFVLLTSTISEAAHFAFPHNGLAFTLIMLYVLLLICDVAVYSLMLIKLVGLLKSVPFARFNTREILKYDLIAQTPETIARYLGTKYVRCIDYNNELLEKRYKTFNFCVNLLVTDVVISILLAFVCVFISLNGGMRV
;
A
#
# COMPACT_ATOMS: atom_id res chain seq x y z
N MET A 1 -19.14 44.03 -26.55
CA MET A 1 -18.54 43.56 -25.29
C MET A 1 -17.31 42.73 -25.63
N THR A 2 -16.15 43.37 -25.62
CA THR A 2 -14.84 42.80 -25.95
C THR A 2 -14.34 41.97 -24.77
N ARG A 3 -14.24 40.64 -24.95
CA ARG A 3 -13.65 39.72 -23.98
C ARG A 3 -12.12 39.80 -24.13
N THR A 4 -11.47 40.39 -23.13
CA THR A 4 -10.02 40.54 -23.00
C THR A 4 -9.33 39.19 -23.13
N GLY A 5 -8.40 39.09 -24.08
CA GLY A 5 -7.55 37.92 -24.27
C GLY A 5 -6.55 37.81 -23.12
N GLY A 6 -6.63 36.72 -22.36
CA GLY A 6 -5.52 36.24 -21.55
C GLY A 6 -4.38 35.84 -22.49
N ASN A 7 -3.17 36.32 -22.23
CA ASN A 7 -2.01 35.97 -23.04
C ASN A 7 -1.66 34.50 -22.75
N MET A 8 -1.94 33.60 -23.69
CA MET A 8 -1.55 32.18 -23.61
C MET A 8 -0.11 32.03 -24.09
N GLU A 9 0.77 31.56 -23.22
CA GLU A 9 2.13 31.21 -23.59
C GLU A 9 2.22 29.68 -23.76
N LYS A 10 2.78 29.25 -24.90
CA LYS A 10 3.02 27.84 -25.20
C LYS A 10 4.45 27.48 -24.87
N TYR A 11 4.62 26.39 -24.14
CA TYR A 11 5.92 25.86 -23.77
C TYR A 11 6.05 24.44 -24.30
N ASP A 12 7.10 24.20 -25.08
CA ASP A 12 7.46 22.86 -25.56
C ASP A 12 8.42 22.22 -24.56
N VAL A 13 7.95 21.15 -23.91
CA VAL A 13 8.72 20.43 -22.89
C VAL A 13 9.10 19.06 -23.45
N GLN A 14 10.40 18.75 -23.49
CA GLN A 14 10.89 17.42 -23.86
C GLN A 14 10.99 16.50 -22.64
N VAL A 15 10.29 15.38 -22.70
CA VAL A 15 10.37 14.29 -21.71
C VAL A 15 10.54 12.97 -22.46
N GLU A 16 11.59 12.22 -22.17
CA GLU A 16 11.86 10.88 -22.74
C GLU A 16 11.72 10.82 -24.28
N ASN A 17 12.40 11.73 -24.99
CA ASN A 17 12.35 11.88 -26.45
C ASN A 17 10.97 12.21 -27.05
N LYS A 18 10.00 12.66 -26.25
CA LYS A 18 8.71 13.17 -26.70
C LYS A 18 8.53 14.63 -26.27
N THR A 19 8.06 15.46 -27.19
CA THR A 19 7.76 16.89 -26.92
C THR A 19 6.29 17.04 -26.57
N TYR A 20 6.00 17.67 -25.45
CA TYR A 20 4.66 18.01 -24.99
C TYR A 20 4.50 19.53 -25.00
N SER A 21 3.51 20.04 -25.74
CA SER A 21 3.19 21.46 -25.77
C SER A 21 2.14 21.77 -24.71
N VAL A 22 2.51 22.58 -23.71
CA VAL A 22 1.63 22.98 -22.61
C VAL A 22 1.27 24.46 -22.79
N GLU A 23 -0.02 24.76 -22.76
CA GLU A 23 -0.54 26.13 -22.84
C GLU A 23 -0.95 26.59 -21.44
N ILE A 24 -0.37 27.68 -20.95
CA ILE A 24 -0.68 28.24 -19.64
C ILE A 24 -1.33 29.60 -19.82
N GLU A 25 -2.52 29.79 -19.24
CA GLU A 25 -3.25 31.04 -19.27
C GLU A 25 -2.71 32.00 -18.19
N LYS A 26 -2.20 33.17 -18.59
CA LYS A 26 -1.78 34.21 -17.63
C LYS A 26 -3.01 34.88 -17.01
N THR A 27 -3.32 34.51 -15.78
CA THR A 27 -4.31 35.23 -14.96
C THR A 27 -3.65 36.44 -14.31
N SER A 28 -3.82 37.62 -14.91
CA SER A 28 -3.39 38.90 -14.32
C SER A 28 -4.39 39.35 -13.26
N ASN A 29 -4.06 39.15 -11.97
CA ASN A 29 -4.46 40.00 -10.84
C ASN A 29 -3.63 39.71 -9.56
N MET A 30 -2.50 40.44 -9.48
CA MET A 30 -1.88 41.09 -8.32
C MET A 30 -2.08 40.54 -6.88
N HIS A 31 -1.16 39.66 -6.47
CA HIS A 31 -0.25 39.87 -5.34
C HIS A 31 1.08 39.24 -5.77
N GLN A 32 2.04 40.06 -6.23
CA GLN A 32 3.38 39.59 -6.63
C GLN A 32 4.11 39.08 -5.38
N ASN A 33 3.95 37.78 -5.14
CA ASN A 33 5.05 36.97 -4.66
C ASN A 33 5.65 36.37 -5.94
N ASP A 34 6.58 37.08 -6.58
CA ASP A 34 7.27 36.61 -7.78
C ASP A 34 8.12 35.39 -7.39
N LYS A 35 7.47 34.24 -7.29
CA LYS A 35 8.13 32.95 -7.06
C LYS A 35 9.01 32.69 -8.27
N THR A 36 10.31 32.60 -8.03
CA THR A 36 11.28 32.28 -9.09
C THR A 36 11.03 30.84 -9.57
N ALA A 37 11.48 30.48 -10.77
CA ALA A 37 11.41 29.08 -11.24
C ALA A 37 12.01 28.09 -10.23
N GLU A 38 13.04 28.52 -9.50
CA GLU A 38 13.67 27.77 -8.39
C GLU A 38 12.72 27.56 -7.20
N ASP A 39 11.90 28.56 -6.85
CA ASP A 39 10.90 28.46 -5.78
C ASP A 39 9.78 27.50 -6.18
N ILE A 40 9.34 27.55 -7.45
CA ILE A 40 8.33 26.63 -7.98
C ILE A 40 8.85 25.19 -7.96
N ALA A 41 10.10 24.97 -8.40
CA ALA A 41 10.72 23.64 -8.39
C ALA A 41 10.89 23.11 -6.96
N LYS A 42 11.33 23.96 -6.03
CA LYS A 42 11.45 23.62 -4.61
C LYS A 42 10.09 23.25 -4.01
N ASP A 43 9.06 24.05 -4.25
CA ASP A 43 7.70 23.78 -3.77
C ASP A 43 7.17 22.45 -4.33
N ALA A 44 7.45 22.15 -5.60
CA ALA A 44 7.08 20.87 -6.22
C ALA A 44 7.79 19.67 -5.55
N PHE A 45 9.11 19.75 -5.32
CA PHE A 45 9.85 18.69 -4.64
C PHE A 45 9.39 18.47 -3.19
N LEU A 46 9.10 19.55 -2.47
CA LEU A 46 8.57 19.49 -1.11
C LEU A 46 7.18 18.86 -1.08
N SER A 47 6.29 19.28 -1.99
CA SER A 47 4.94 18.74 -2.10
C SER A 47 4.96 17.24 -2.41
N GLU A 48 5.81 16.81 -3.35
CA GLU A 48 5.90 15.38 -3.70
C GLU A 48 6.51 14.53 -2.57
N TYR A 49 7.49 15.08 -1.85
CA TYR A 49 8.03 14.42 -0.67
C TYR A 49 6.96 14.29 0.45
N ASP A 50 6.19 15.36 0.70
CA ASP A 50 5.09 15.32 1.67
C ASP A 50 4.00 14.31 1.24
N HIS A 51 3.68 14.26 -0.05
CA HIS A 51 2.78 13.23 -0.59
C HIS A 51 3.28 11.81 -0.36
N CYS A 52 4.59 11.56 -0.48
CA CYS A 52 5.19 10.25 -0.16
C CYS A 52 5.00 9.89 1.32
N VAL A 53 5.23 10.84 2.22
CA VAL A 53 5.06 10.66 3.67
C VAL A 53 3.59 10.39 4.00
N GLN A 54 2.67 11.23 3.54
CA GLN A 54 1.23 11.05 3.75
C GLN A 54 0.72 9.70 3.20
N ARG A 55 1.23 9.26 2.04
CA ARG A 55 0.83 7.99 1.44
C ARG A 55 1.37 6.78 2.24
N ALA A 56 2.52 6.93 2.90
CA ALA A 56 3.05 5.95 3.83
C ALA A 56 2.20 5.85 5.11
N GLU A 57 1.85 6.99 5.71
CA GLU A 57 0.98 7.03 6.89
C GLU A 57 -0.40 6.43 6.60
N LYS A 58 -0.98 6.74 5.42
CA LYS A 58 -2.24 6.12 4.97
C LYS A 58 -2.12 4.60 4.82
N LEU A 59 -0.96 4.10 4.39
CA LEU A 59 -0.73 2.66 4.29
C LEU A 59 -0.68 2.02 5.68
N ASP A 60 0.05 2.62 6.62
CA ASP A 60 0.15 2.11 7.99
C ASP A 60 -1.23 2.10 8.66
N ASN A 61 -2.05 3.14 8.48
CA ASN A 61 -3.44 3.16 8.93
C ASN A 61 -4.28 2.02 8.33
N LYS A 62 -4.15 1.73 7.03
CA LYS A 62 -4.84 0.61 6.39
C LYS A 62 -4.38 -0.75 6.96
N VAL A 63 -3.09 -0.88 7.24
CA VAL A 63 -2.51 -2.08 7.88
C VAL A 63 -3.11 -2.30 9.27
N TYR A 64 -3.21 -1.25 10.09
CA TYR A 64 -3.83 -1.35 11.42
C TYR A 64 -5.29 -1.79 11.36
N ILE A 65 -6.09 -1.20 10.46
CA ILE A 65 -7.49 -1.61 10.24
C ILE A 65 -7.56 -3.10 9.90
N LEU A 66 -6.72 -3.55 8.96
CA LEU A 66 -6.71 -4.94 8.53
C LEU A 66 -6.27 -5.89 9.65
N LEU A 67 -5.32 -5.47 10.50
CA LEU A 67 -4.90 -6.23 11.69
C LEU A 67 -6.06 -6.42 12.67
N THR A 68 -6.87 -5.38 12.90
CA THR A 68 -8.08 -5.49 13.73
C THR A 68 -9.06 -6.51 13.16
N VAL A 69 -9.27 -6.53 11.84
CA VAL A 69 -10.11 -7.56 11.20
C VAL A 69 -9.52 -8.96 11.39
N CYS A 70 -8.19 -9.11 11.27
CA CYS A 70 -7.51 -10.39 11.54
C CYS A 70 -7.74 -10.87 12.97
N ALA A 71 -7.76 -9.97 13.97
CA ALA A 71 -8.04 -10.35 15.35
C ALA A 71 -9.46 -10.93 15.52
N PHE A 72 -10.46 -10.41 14.80
CA PHE A 72 -11.80 -11.00 14.77
C PHE A 72 -11.82 -12.35 14.06
N LEU A 73 -11.14 -12.47 12.91
CA LEU A 73 -11.01 -13.74 12.19
C LEU A 73 -10.32 -14.80 13.04
N PHE A 74 -9.33 -14.44 13.85
CA PHE A 74 -8.69 -15.36 14.79
C PHE A 74 -9.69 -16.00 15.77
N VAL A 75 -10.65 -15.21 16.26
CA VAL A 75 -11.69 -15.72 17.17
C VAL A 75 -12.61 -16.70 16.42
N LEU A 76 -12.97 -16.40 15.17
CA LEU A 76 -13.76 -17.32 14.34
C LEU A 76 -12.98 -18.60 14.04
N LEU A 77 -11.72 -18.48 13.68
CA LEU A 77 -10.83 -19.60 13.39
C LEU A 77 -10.68 -20.51 14.62
N THR A 78 -10.43 -19.94 15.81
CA THR A 78 -10.35 -20.74 17.04
C THR A 78 -11.67 -21.43 17.39
N SER A 79 -12.82 -20.79 17.11
CA SER A 79 -14.14 -21.44 17.22
C SER A 79 -14.26 -22.65 16.29
N THR A 80 -13.89 -22.51 15.00
CA THR A 80 -13.94 -23.63 14.03
C THR A 80 -12.99 -24.77 14.40
N ILE A 81 -11.82 -24.46 14.96
CA ILE A 81 -10.88 -25.46 15.48
C ILE A 81 -11.51 -26.21 16.67
N SER A 82 -12.21 -25.50 17.55
CA SER A 82 -12.90 -26.12 18.70
C SER A 82 -13.99 -27.10 18.26
N GLU A 83 -14.77 -26.76 17.22
CA GLU A 83 -15.79 -27.67 16.67
C GLU A 83 -15.19 -29.00 16.18
N ALA A 84 -13.96 -28.97 15.65
CA ALA A 84 -13.27 -30.18 15.21
C ALA A 84 -13.06 -31.20 16.35
N ALA A 85 -12.98 -30.74 17.61
CA ALA A 85 -12.81 -31.62 18.77
C ALA A 85 -14.08 -32.41 19.11
N HIS A 86 -15.25 -31.96 18.64
CA HIS A 86 -16.54 -32.60 18.88
C HIS A 86 -16.88 -33.69 17.86
N PHE A 87 -16.04 -33.90 16.85
CA PHE A 87 -16.29 -34.90 15.83
C PHE A 87 -16.17 -36.32 16.39
N ALA A 88 -17.23 -37.11 16.19
CA ALA A 88 -17.25 -38.52 16.51
C ALA A 88 -16.51 -39.32 15.42
N PHE A 89 -15.97 -40.48 15.77
CA PHE A 89 -15.42 -41.39 14.77
C PHE A 89 -16.59 -41.89 13.88
N PRO A 90 -16.60 -41.56 12.58
CA PRO A 90 -17.75 -41.81 11.73
C PRO A 90 -17.87 -43.30 11.39
N HIS A 91 -19.07 -43.87 11.56
CA HIS A 91 -19.40 -45.22 11.07
C HIS A 91 -19.82 -45.23 9.59
N ASN A 92 -20.20 -44.07 9.04
CA ASN A 92 -20.69 -43.90 7.67
C ASN A 92 -19.57 -43.38 6.75
N GLY A 93 -19.42 -43.99 5.57
CA GLY A 93 -18.39 -43.60 4.60
C GLY A 93 -18.47 -42.12 4.15
N LEU A 94 -19.68 -41.58 4.00
CA LEU A 94 -19.90 -40.17 3.63
C LEU A 94 -19.43 -39.21 4.74
N ALA A 95 -19.74 -39.51 6.01
CA ALA A 95 -19.30 -38.70 7.14
C ALA A 95 -17.78 -38.70 7.29
N PHE A 96 -17.12 -39.85 7.03
CA PHE A 96 -15.66 -39.93 6.97
C PHE A 96 -15.05 -39.02 5.90
N THR A 97 -15.61 -39.04 4.68
CA THR A 97 -15.14 -38.15 3.60
C THR A 97 -15.32 -36.67 3.95
N LEU A 98 -16.44 -36.28 4.56
CA LEU A 98 -16.68 -34.90 4.98
C LEU A 98 -15.71 -34.44 6.07
N ILE A 99 -15.44 -35.27 7.07
CA ILE A 99 -14.47 -34.96 8.14
C ILE A 99 -13.06 -34.80 7.55
N MET A 100 -12.65 -35.68 6.63
CA MET A 100 -11.36 -35.54 5.95
C MET A 100 -11.27 -34.25 5.14
N LEU A 101 -12.32 -33.89 4.41
CA LEU A 101 -12.39 -32.62 3.66
C LEU A 101 -12.32 -31.43 4.62
N TYR A 102 -13.03 -31.48 5.74
CA TYR A 102 -12.99 -30.43 6.77
C TYR A 102 -11.58 -30.22 7.30
N VAL A 103 -10.88 -31.28 7.69
CA VAL A 103 -9.50 -31.20 8.21
C VAL A 103 -8.55 -30.59 7.17
N LEU A 104 -8.67 -30.99 5.90
CA LEU A 104 -7.87 -30.42 4.82
C LEU A 104 -8.13 -28.92 4.62
N LEU A 105 -9.40 -28.52 4.59
CA LEU A 105 -9.79 -27.11 4.50
C LEU A 105 -9.31 -26.32 5.71
N LEU A 106 -9.38 -26.87 6.92
CA LEU A 106 -8.95 -26.22 8.15
C LEU A 106 -7.45 -25.97 8.16
N ILE A 107 -6.65 -26.95 7.74
CA ILE A 107 -5.19 -26.77 7.60
C ILE A 107 -4.88 -25.68 6.57
N CYS A 108 -5.63 -25.66 5.47
CA CYS A 108 -5.48 -24.62 4.44
C CYS A 108 -5.82 -23.23 4.99
N ASP A 109 -6.93 -23.09 5.72
CA ASP A 109 -7.39 -21.85 6.35
C ASP A 109 -6.32 -21.30 7.32
N VAL A 110 -5.87 -22.14 8.25
CA VAL A 110 -4.82 -21.78 9.23
C VAL A 110 -3.52 -21.35 8.52
N ALA A 111 -3.14 -22.00 7.43
CA ALA A 111 -1.95 -21.65 6.66
C ALA A 111 -2.11 -20.29 5.95
N VAL A 112 -3.27 -20.03 5.32
CA VAL A 112 -3.58 -18.75 4.66
C VAL A 112 -3.58 -17.62 5.69
N TYR A 113 -4.28 -17.79 6.81
CA TYR A 113 -4.33 -16.86 7.93
C TYR A 113 -2.93 -16.51 8.45
N SER A 114 -2.11 -17.54 8.69
CA SER A 114 -0.74 -17.37 9.22
C SER A 114 0.15 -16.61 8.23
N LEU A 115 0.07 -16.94 6.94
CA LEU A 115 0.83 -16.27 5.89
C LEU A 115 0.44 -14.79 5.75
N MET A 116 -0.86 -14.49 5.85
CA MET A 116 -1.39 -13.14 5.86
C MET A 116 -0.82 -12.35 7.06
N LEU A 117 -0.90 -12.89 8.28
CA LEU A 117 -0.38 -12.22 9.48
C LEU A 117 1.12 -11.92 9.40
N ILE A 118 1.93 -12.88 8.96
CA ILE A 118 3.39 -12.68 8.84
C ILE A 118 3.70 -11.50 7.92
N LYS A 119 3.04 -11.43 6.76
CA LYS A 119 3.23 -10.32 5.81
C LYS A 119 2.72 -8.99 6.36
N LEU A 120 1.62 -9.02 7.11
CA LEU A 120 1.01 -7.82 7.68
C LEU A 120 1.85 -7.22 8.81
N VAL A 121 2.39 -8.05 9.69
CA VAL A 121 3.39 -7.64 10.70
C VAL A 121 4.68 -7.18 10.02
N GLY A 122 5.09 -7.86 8.94
CA GLY A 122 6.22 -7.42 8.10
C GLY A 122 6.03 -6.03 7.50
N LEU A 123 4.80 -5.67 7.15
CA LEU A 123 4.46 -4.32 6.69
C LEU A 123 4.58 -3.28 7.80
N LEU A 124 4.35 -3.61 9.07
CA LEU A 124 4.54 -2.66 10.19
C LEU A 124 6.02 -2.41 10.53
N LYS A 125 6.94 -3.21 9.99
CA LYS A 125 8.37 -3.01 10.22
C LYS A 125 8.77 -1.65 9.67
N SER A 126 9.41 -0.84 10.52
CA SER A 126 9.93 0.47 10.13
C SER A 126 10.88 0.33 8.94
N VAL A 127 10.64 1.13 7.90
CA VAL A 127 11.51 1.20 6.73
C VAL A 127 12.10 2.60 6.64
N PRO A 128 13.43 2.73 6.51
CA PRO A 128 14.06 4.04 6.39
C PRO A 128 13.68 4.67 5.05
N PHE A 129 12.96 5.80 5.11
CA PHE A 129 12.79 6.68 3.97
C PHE A 129 14.13 7.32 3.63
N ALA A 130 14.49 7.31 2.34
CA ALA A 130 15.63 8.07 1.86
C ALA A 130 15.35 9.55 2.05
N ARG A 131 16.30 10.24 2.71
CA ARG A 131 16.27 11.68 2.92
C ARG A 131 17.50 12.30 2.29
N PHE A 132 17.33 13.47 1.70
CA PHE A 132 18.46 14.22 1.19
C PHE A 132 19.41 14.60 2.33
N ASN A 133 20.69 14.26 2.19
CA ASN A 133 21.70 14.60 3.18
C ASN A 133 22.25 16.01 2.93
N THR A 134 21.74 16.98 3.67
CA THR A 134 22.13 18.39 3.56
C THR A 134 23.62 18.63 3.84
N ARG A 135 24.32 17.69 4.51
CA ARG A 135 25.78 17.77 4.71
C ARG A 135 26.57 17.65 3.41
N GLU A 136 25.97 17.09 2.35
CA GLU A 136 26.61 17.07 1.03
C GLU A 136 26.80 18.49 0.48
N ILE A 137 25.91 19.44 0.81
CA ILE A 137 26.03 20.84 0.37
C ILE A 137 27.33 21.46 0.86
N LEU A 138 27.68 21.22 2.13
CA LEU A 138 28.92 21.71 2.74
C LEU A 138 30.15 20.92 2.28
N LYS A 139 30.02 19.61 2.04
CA LYS A 139 31.13 18.74 1.66
C LYS A 139 31.67 19.00 0.25
N TYR A 140 30.80 19.35 -0.69
CA TYR A 140 31.18 19.65 -2.07
C TYR A 140 31.32 21.15 -2.34
N ASP A 141 31.33 21.98 -1.29
CA ASP A 141 31.34 23.44 -1.37
C ASP A 141 30.35 23.99 -2.40
N LEU A 142 29.15 23.39 -2.43
CA LEU A 142 28.09 23.75 -3.38
C LEU A 142 27.66 25.21 -3.18
N ILE A 143 27.92 25.81 -2.02
CA ILE A 143 27.63 27.20 -1.71
C ILE A 143 28.48 28.16 -2.58
N ALA A 144 29.67 27.73 -3.00
CA ALA A 144 30.55 28.51 -3.87
C ALA A 144 30.29 28.30 -5.38
N GLN A 145 29.36 27.42 -5.75
CA GLN A 145 29.02 27.10 -7.14
C GLN A 145 27.93 28.02 -7.72
N THR A 146 27.71 27.95 -9.03
CA THR A 146 26.64 28.73 -9.68
C THR A 146 25.24 28.23 -9.26
N PRO A 147 24.24 29.12 -9.14
CA PRO A 147 22.87 28.75 -8.77
C PRO A 147 22.29 27.63 -9.65
N GLU A 148 22.56 27.68 -10.97
CA GLU A 148 22.11 26.68 -11.93
C GLU A 148 22.68 25.28 -11.66
N THR A 149 23.97 25.20 -11.30
CA THR A 149 24.64 23.93 -10.97
C THR A 149 24.08 23.35 -9.67
N ILE A 150 23.84 24.22 -8.68
CA ILE A 150 23.24 23.83 -7.39
C ILE A 150 21.82 23.33 -7.61
N ALA A 151 20.99 24.06 -8.36
CA ALA A 151 19.61 23.70 -8.65
C ALA A 151 19.53 22.35 -9.38
N ARG A 152 20.39 22.12 -10.38
CA ARG A 152 20.45 20.85 -11.11
C ARG A 152 20.91 19.70 -10.21
N TYR A 153 21.91 19.92 -9.36
CA TYR A 153 22.39 18.90 -8.41
C TYR A 153 21.30 18.54 -7.39
N LEU A 154 20.71 19.56 -6.77
CA LEU A 154 19.69 19.40 -5.73
C LEU A 154 18.44 18.74 -6.31
N GLY A 155 17.95 19.21 -7.46
CA GLY A 155 16.82 18.61 -8.17
C GLY A 155 17.06 17.15 -8.50
N THR A 156 18.22 16.80 -9.07
CA THR A 156 18.56 15.40 -9.39
C THR A 156 18.57 14.51 -8.14
N LYS A 157 19.11 15.01 -7.03
CA LYS A 157 19.17 14.26 -5.76
C LYS A 157 17.79 14.09 -5.13
N TYR A 158 16.95 15.13 -5.14
CA TYR A 158 15.58 15.05 -4.63
C TYR A 158 14.74 14.07 -5.46
N VAL A 159 14.81 14.14 -6.80
CA VAL A 159 14.12 13.19 -7.69
C VAL A 159 14.53 11.75 -7.36
N ARG A 160 15.82 11.47 -7.22
CA ARG A 160 16.28 10.12 -6.83
C ARG A 160 15.76 9.66 -5.47
N CYS A 161 15.68 10.55 -4.48
CA CYS A 161 15.10 10.20 -3.18
C CYS A 161 13.61 9.91 -3.29
N ILE A 162 12.88 10.71 -4.06
CA ILE A 162 11.44 10.54 -4.32
C ILE A 162 11.20 9.22 -5.04
N ASP A 163 11.91 8.93 -6.13
CA ASP A 163 11.77 7.70 -6.91
C ASP A 163 12.02 6.46 -6.06
N TYR A 164 13.11 6.47 -5.28
CA TYR A 164 13.41 5.37 -4.36
C TYR A 164 12.30 5.14 -3.32
N ASN A 165 11.80 6.24 -2.72
CA ASN A 165 10.74 6.16 -1.72
C ASN A 165 9.41 5.68 -2.34
N ASN A 166 9.09 6.14 -3.55
CA ASN A 166 7.90 5.72 -4.29
C ASN A 166 7.98 4.24 -4.67
N GLU A 167 9.11 3.75 -5.17
CA GLU A 167 9.30 2.33 -5.49
C GLU A 167 9.17 1.45 -4.24
N LEU A 168 9.77 1.88 -3.13
CA LEU A 168 9.64 1.20 -1.85
C LEU A 168 8.18 1.14 -1.40
N LEU A 169 7.47 2.26 -1.49
CA LEU A 169 6.07 2.36 -1.09
C LEU A 169 5.18 1.50 -1.99
N GLU A 170 5.42 1.48 -3.30
CA GLU A 170 4.70 0.61 -4.26
C GLU A 170 4.85 -0.88 -3.90
N LYS A 171 6.07 -1.32 -3.55
CA LYS A 171 6.31 -2.70 -3.08
C LYS A 171 5.51 -3.02 -1.82
N ARG A 172 5.41 -2.07 -0.88
CA ARG A 172 4.60 -2.24 0.33
C ARG A 172 3.10 -2.29 0.00
N TYR A 173 2.60 -1.43 -0.89
CA TYR A 173 1.21 -1.48 -1.37
C TYR A 173 0.88 -2.79 -2.09
N LYS A 174 1.79 -3.33 -2.92
CA LYS A 174 1.62 -4.65 -3.55
C LYS A 174 1.50 -5.75 -2.50
N THR A 175 2.35 -5.72 -1.48
CA THR A 175 2.29 -6.67 -0.37
C THR A 175 0.99 -6.53 0.42
N PHE A 176 0.53 -5.30 0.67
CA PHE A 176 -0.74 -5.04 1.33
C PHE A 176 -1.94 -5.56 0.53
N ASN A 177 -2.00 -5.27 -0.77
CA ASN A 177 -3.06 -5.77 -1.65
C ASN A 177 -3.08 -7.30 -1.70
N PHE A 178 -1.90 -7.93 -1.69
CA PHE A 178 -1.80 -9.37 -1.55
C PHE A 178 -2.39 -9.87 -0.23
N CYS A 179 -2.12 -9.21 0.90
CA CYS A 179 -2.78 -9.55 2.17
C CYS A 179 -4.30 -9.38 2.13
N VAL A 180 -4.82 -8.36 1.45
CA VAL A 180 -6.27 -8.19 1.26
C VAL A 180 -6.86 -9.35 0.46
N ASN A 181 -6.17 -9.82 -0.59
CA ASN A 181 -6.63 -10.99 -1.36
C ASN A 181 -6.59 -12.28 -0.53
N LEU A 182 -5.57 -12.45 0.33
CA LEU A 182 -5.53 -13.56 1.28
C LEU A 182 -6.67 -13.50 2.27
N LEU A 183 -6.99 -12.32 2.81
CA LEU A 183 -8.13 -12.12 3.72
C LEU A 183 -9.44 -12.59 3.07
N VAL A 184 -9.69 -12.20 1.81
CA VAL A 184 -10.89 -12.65 1.09
C VAL A 184 -10.89 -14.17 0.92
N THR A 185 -9.73 -14.74 0.61
CA THR A 185 -9.58 -16.19 0.45
C THR A 185 -9.84 -16.94 1.76
N ASP A 186 -9.28 -16.45 2.86
CA ASP A 186 -9.47 -16.94 4.24
C ASP A 186 -10.97 -16.95 4.59
N VAL A 187 -11.64 -15.81 4.44
CA VAL A 187 -13.09 -15.70 4.72
C VAL A 187 -13.91 -16.69 3.90
N VAL A 188 -13.58 -16.89 2.62
CA VAL A 188 -14.30 -17.86 1.77
C VAL A 188 -14.07 -19.29 2.26
N ILE A 189 -12.84 -19.65 2.63
CA ILE A 189 -12.51 -20.97 3.18
C ILE A 189 -13.24 -21.18 4.52
N SER A 190 -13.23 -20.18 5.42
CA SER A 190 -13.96 -20.25 6.69
C SER A 190 -15.47 -20.44 6.51
N ILE A 191 -16.08 -19.78 5.51
CA ILE A 191 -17.50 -19.99 5.16
C ILE A 191 -17.73 -21.43 4.67
N LEU A 192 -16.87 -21.94 3.79
CA LEU A 192 -16.96 -23.33 3.32
C LEU A 192 -16.80 -24.33 4.47
N LEU A 193 -15.88 -24.08 5.40
CA LEU A 193 -15.71 -24.87 6.62
C LEU A 193 -16.98 -24.89 7.45
N ALA A 194 -17.61 -23.74 7.66
CA ALA A 194 -18.88 -23.66 8.40
C ALA A 194 -19.99 -24.49 7.73
N PHE A 195 -20.11 -24.43 6.39
CA PHE A 195 -21.06 -25.27 5.66
C PHE A 195 -20.75 -26.76 5.84
N VAL A 196 -19.50 -27.18 5.63
CA VAL A 196 -19.08 -28.57 5.80
C VAL A 196 -19.35 -29.06 7.23
N CYS A 197 -19.10 -28.22 8.24
CA CYS A 197 -19.40 -28.52 9.64
C CYS A 197 -20.89 -28.81 9.84
N VAL A 198 -21.79 -27.96 9.33
CA VAL A 198 -23.25 -28.19 9.41
C VAL A 198 -23.65 -29.51 8.75
N PHE A 199 -23.07 -29.84 7.58
CA PHE A 199 -23.34 -31.12 6.93
C PHE A 199 -22.85 -32.32 7.75
N ILE A 200 -21.72 -32.21 8.44
CA ILE A 200 -21.23 -33.25 9.37
C ILE A 200 -22.21 -33.42 10.53
N SER A 201 -22.69 -32.31 11.12
CA SER A 201 -23.68 -32.33 12.20
C SER A 201 -24.97 -33.04 11.81
N LEU A 202 -25.52 -32.76 10.61
CA LEU A 202 -26.75 -33.37 10.12
C LEU A 202 -26.62 -34.87 9.84
N ASN A 203 -25.42 -35.36 9.50
CA ASN A 203 -25.16 -36.76 9.19
C ASN A 203 -24.74 -37.61 10.42
N GLY A 204 -24.94 -37.09 11.64
CA GLY A 204 -24.63 -37.80 12.88
C GLY A 204 -23.12 -37.86 13.19
N GLY A 205 -22.33 -36.93 12.65
CA GLY A 205 -20.88 -36.87 12.83
C GLY A 205 -20.40 -36.19 14.12
N MET A 206 -21.29 -35.66 14.95
CA MET A 206 -20.93 -35.00 16.22
C MET A 206 -21.25 -35.89 17.43
N ARG A 207 -20.37 -35.87 18.44
CA ARG A 207 -20.67 -36.44 19.76
C ARG A 207 -21.65 -35.49 20.47
N VAL A 208 -22.84 -36.00 20.81
CA VAL A 208 -23.77 -35.33 21.74
C VAL A 208 -23.14 -35.30 23.13
#